data_AF-A0A7T1MG13-F1
#
_entry.id   AF-A0A7T1MG13-F1
#
_cell.length_a   1.000
_cell.length_b   1.000
_cell.length_c   1.000
_cell.angle_alpha   90.00
_cell.angle_beta   90.00
_cell.angle_gamma   90.00
#
_symmetry.space_group_name_H-M   'P 1'
#
loop_
_entity.id
_entity.type
_entity.pdbx_description
1 polymer ?
#
loop_
_entity_poly.entity_id
_entity_poly.type
_entity_poly.pdbx_seq_one_letter_code
_entity_poly.pdbx_strand_id
1 'polypeptide(L)'
;MALLAEVLVGQPGHILIVALVLLAGWSLLRFSGAISRRSARPLLWASLAWGMYAAWEALLQLRTPEANIRVDLLLIWPLLGALTLYGLIRCAIAVRR
;
A
#
# COMPACT_ATOMS: atom_id res chain seq x y z
N MET A 1 -14.57 3.83 -10.18
CA MET A 1 -13.61 2.81 -10.66
C MET A 1 -12.66 3.35 -11.73
N ALA A 2 -13.13 4.16 -12.70
CA ALA A 2 -12.26 4.71 -13.75
C ALA A 2 -11.15 5.67 -13.26
N LEU A 3 -11.46 6.63 -12.38
CA LEU A 3 -10.47 7.60 -11.88
C LEU A 3 -9.31 6.99 -11.07
N LEU A 4 -9.60 5.96 -10.25
CA LEU A 4 -8.57 5.27 -9.47
C LEU A 4 -7.65 4.45 -10.39
N ALA A 5 -8.21 3.86 -11.44
CA ALA A 5 -7.43 3.12 -12.43
C ALA A 5 -6.51 4.07 -13.22
N GLU A 6 -6.99 5.23 -13.66
CA GLU A 6 -6.16 6.20 -14.40
C GLU A 6 -5.03 6.82 -13.56
N VAL A 7 -5.26 7.03 -12.26
CA VAL A 7 -4.25 7.62 -11.38
C VAL A 7 -3.24 6.58 -10.91
N LEU A 8 -3.61 5.35 -10.62
CA LEU A 8 -2.68 4.40 -9.97
C LEU A 8 -2.27 3.21 -10.84
N VAL A 9 -2.96 2.93 -11.95
CA VAL A 9 -2.61 1.79 -12.82
C VAL A 9 -1.76 2.28 -13.97
N GLY A 10 -0.57 1.68 -14.11
CA GLY A 10 0.44 2.12 -15.06
C GLY A 10 1.23 3.35 -14.58
N GLN A 11 1.09 3.75 -13.32
CA GLN A 11 1.81 4.88 -12.74
C GLN A 11 2.50 4.48 -11.43
N PRO A 12 3.66 3.80 -11.50
CA PRO A 12 4.35 3.24 -10.33
C PRO A 12 4.70 4.31 -9.29
N GLY A 13 4.85 5.57 -9.70
CA GLY A 13 5.07 6.70 -8.80
C GLY A 13 3.91 6.93 -7.81
N HIS A 14 2.65 6.80 -8.24
CA HIS A 14 1.51 6.99 -7.35
C HIS A 14 1.36 5.82 -6.37
N ILE A 15 1.64 4.60 -6.81
CA ILE A 15 1.67 3.42 -5.95
C ILE A 15 2.76 3.57 -4.87
N LEU A 16 3.93 4.09 -5.24
CA LEU A 16 5.01 4.38 -4.31
C LEU A 16 4.61 5.45 -3.27
N ILE A 17 3.90 6.50 -3.69
CA ILE A 17 3.37 7.52 -2.75
C ILE A 17 2.47 6.87 -1.70
N VAL A 18 1.57 5.95 -2.09
CA VAL A 18 0.73 5.21 -1.14
C VAL A 18 1.60 4.41 -0.15
N ALA A 19 2.61 3.71 -0.64
CA ALA A 19 3.54 2.97 0.20
C ALA A 19 4.24 3.87 1.24
N LEU A 20 4.69 5.06 0.82
CA LEU A 20 5.35 6.04 1.67
C LEU A 20 4.42 6.67 2.70
N VAL A 21 3.17 6.98 2.32
CA VAL A 21 2.16 7.50 3.25
C VAL A 21 1.86 6.47 4.35
N LEU A 22 1.69 5.20 3.99
CA LEU A 22 1.49 4.12 4.97
C LEU A 22 2.71 3.93 5.87
N LEU A 23 3.93 4.04 5.32
CA LEU A 23 5.17 3.97 6.08
C LEU A 23 5.31 5.14 7.07
N ALA A 24 4.98 6.35 6.64
CA ALA A 24 4.98 7.54 7.48
C ALA A 24 3.96 7.41 8.61
N GLY A 25 2.74 6.96 8.31
CA GLY A 25 1.71 6.68 9.31
C GLY A 25 2.15 5.62 10.33
N TRP A 26 2.75 4.52 9.85
CA TRP A 26 3.34 3.50 10.73
C TRP A 26 4.46 4.08 11.61
N SER A 27 5.37 4.86 11.04
CA SER A 27 6.50 5.45 11.76
C SER A 27 6.01 6.40 12.85
N LEU A 28 5.08 7.29 12.52
CA LEU A 28 4.51 8.25 13.47
C LEU A 28 3.83 7.53 14.65
N LEU A 29 2.99 6.53 14.37
CA LEU A 29 2.32 5.74 15.40
C LEU A 29 3.30 4.91 16.24
N ARG A 30 4.39 4.42 15.63
CA ARG A 30 5.40 3.61 16.30
C ARG A 30 6.30 4.44 17.22
N PHE A 31 6.72 5.62 16.78
CA PHE A 31 7.65 6.49 17.51
C PHE A 31 6.96 7.41 18.52
N SER A 32 5.67 7.73 18.34
CA SER A 32 4.87 8.43 19.35
C SER A 32 4.56 7.59 20.59
N GLY A 33 4.80 6.28 20.55
CA GLY A 33 4.41 5.36 21.61
C GLY A 33 2.90 5.11 21.71
N ALA A 34 2.10 5.69 20.79
CA ALA A 34 0.65 5.61 20.81
C ALA A 34 0.10 4.18 20.62
N ILE A 35 0.89 3.27 20.03
CA ILE A 35 0.49 1.87 19.85
C ILE A 35 1.63 0.88 20.09
N SER A 36 1.27 -0.33 20.50
CA SER A 36 2.22 -1.44 20.62
C SER A 36 2.82 -1.85 19.26
N ARG A 37 4.04 -2.40 19.27
CA ARG A 37 4.69 -2.97 18.07
C ARG A 37 3.79 -3.98 17.33
N ARG A 38 3.01 -4.79 18.07
CA ARG A 38 2.15 -5.82 17.49
C ARG A 38 0.97 -5.21 16.73
N SER A 39 0.42 -4.11 17.22
CA SER A 39 -0.68 -3.38 16.58
C SER A 39 -0.22 -2.58 15.36
N ALA A 40 1.03 -2.13 15.34
CA ALA A 40 1.60 -1.37 14.21
C ALA A 40 2.01 -2.26 13.01
N ARG A 41 2.38 -3.52 13.25
CA ARG A 41 2.89 -4.47 12.23
C ARG A 41 2.03 -4.56 10.96
N PRO A 42 0.70 -4.69 11.03
CA PRO A 42 -0.14 -4.79 9.84
C PRO A 42 -0.02 -3.59 8.89
N LEU A 43 0.14 -2.38 9.42
CA LEU A 43 0.30 -1.17 8.61
C LEU A 43 1.65 -1.13 7.89
N LEU A 44 2.71 -1.65 8.53
CA LEU A 44 4.01 -1.85 7.89
C LEU A 44 3.91 -2.89 6.76
N TRP A 45 3.22 -4.00 6.99
CA TRP A 45 3.03 -5.01 5.94
C TRP A 45 2.26 -4.46 4.74
N ALA A 46 1.23 -3.64 4.97
CA ALA A 46 0.54 -2.94 3.90
C ALA A 46 1.51 -2.02 3.13
N SER A 47 2.29 -1.19 3.82
CA SER A 47 3.30 -0.33 3.18
C SER A 47 4.31 -1.12 2.32
N LEU A 48 4.85 -2.23 2.85
CA LEU A 48 5.78 -3.09 2.11
C LEU A 48 5.12 -3.75 0.90
N ALA A 49 3.88 -4.19 1.01
CA ALA A 49 3.14 -4.79 -0.11
C ALA A 49 2.90 -3.77 -1.23
N TRP A 50 2.51 -2.54 -0.88
CA TRP A 50 2.40 -1.43 -1.84
C TRP A 50 3.75 -1.10 -2.49
N GLY A 51 4.84 -1.04 -1.71
CA GLY A 51 6.18 -0.76 -2.23
C GLY A 51 6.70 -1.85 -3.18
N MET A 52 6.48 -3.12 -2.83
CA MET A 52 6.83 -4.25 -3.70
C MET A 52 6.04 -4.21 -5.00
N TYR A 53 4.75 -3.86 -4.93
CA TYR A 53 3.90 -3.73 -6.10
C TYR A 53 4.36 -2.58 -7.01
N ALA A 54 4.73 -1.43 -6.45
CA ALA A 54 5.29 -0.32 -7.22
C ALA A 54 6.60 -0.71 -7.93
N ALA A 55 7.49 -1.44 -7.24
CA ALA A 55 8.74 -1.91 -7.82
C ALA A 55 8.51 -2.94 -8.93
N TRP A 56 7.55 -3.84 -8.74
CA TRP A 56 7.13 -4.81 -9.75
C TRP A 56 6.59 -4.12 -11.01
N GLU A 57 5.70 -3.14 -10.84
CA GLU A 57 5.12 -2.40 -11.95
C GLU A 57 6.19 -1.57 -12.70
N ALA A 58 7.09 -0.90 -11.97
CA ALA A 58 8.21 -0.19 -12.56
C ALA A 58 9.14 -1.13 -13.36
N LEU A 59 9.44 -2.31 -12.83
CA LEU A 59 10.27 -3.31 -13.52
C LEU A 59 9.59 -3.81 -14.80
N LEU A 60 8.28 -4.08 -14.75
CA LEU A 60 7.48 -4.48 -15.91
C LEU A 60 7.47 -3.40 -17.00
N GLN A 61 7.30 -2.13 -16.62
CA GLN A 61 7.33 -1.03 -17.59
C GLN A 61 8.70 -0.87 -18.25
N LEU A 62 9.77 -1.03 -17.49
CA LEU A 62 11.14 -0.96 -18.00
C LEU A 62 11.48 -2.13 -18.95
N ARG A 63 10.94 -3.32 -18.69
CA ARG A 63 11.24 -4.54 -19.47
C ARG A 63 10.30 -4.77 -20.64
N THR A 64 9.03 -4.42 -20.48
CA THR A 64 7.94 -4.73 -21.40
C THR A 64 6.94 -3.58 -21.41
N PRO A 65 7.23 -2.46 -22.10
CA PRO A 65 6.39 -1.27 -22.12
C PRO A 65 5.00 -1.50 -22.76
N GLU A 66 4.85 -2.53 -23.59
CA GLU A 66 3.58 -2.92 -24.25
C GLU A 66 2.67 -3.81 -23.34
N ALA A 67 3.13 -4.19 -22.14
CA ALA A 67 2.39 -5.09 -21.27
C ALA A 67 1.12 -4.41 -20.71
N ASN A 68 -0.05 -5.00 -20.99
CA ASN A 68 -1.32 -4.55 -20.44
C ASN A 68 -1.55 -5.14 -19.03
N ILE A 69 -1.23 -4.36 -18.00
CA ILE A 69 -1.22 -4.77 -16.58
C ILE A 69 -2.64 -4.79 -15.95
N ARG A 70 -3.71 -4.67 -16.75
CA ARG A 70 -5.10 -4.53 -16.25
C ARG A 70 -5.63 -5.72 -15.46
N VAL A 71 -5.01 -6.90 -15.55
CA VAL A 71 -5.39 -8.07 -14.73
C VAL A 71 -5.18 -7.78 -13.23
N ASP A 72 -4.21 -6.92 -12.88
CA ASP A 72 -3.85 -6.61 -11.51
C ASP A 72 -4.95 -5.85 -10.75
N LEU A 73 -5.80 -5.10 -11.47
CA LEU A 73 -6.95 -4.37 -10.92
C LEU A 73 -7.97 -5.29 -10.24
N LEU A 74 -8.07 -6.55 -10.68
CA LEU A 74 -9.10 -7.47 -10.20
C LEU A 74 -8.60 -8.36 -9.06
N LEU A 75 -7.28 -8.51 -8.87
CA LEU A 75 -6.71 -9.44 -7.90
C LEU A 75 -5.78 -8.76 -6.89
N ILE A 76 -4.81 -7.99 -7.38
CA ILE A 76 -3.77 -7.37 -6.54
C ILE A 76 -4.35 -6.17 -5.79
N TRP A 77 -5.13 -5.34 -6.47
CA TRP A 77 -5.75 -4.17 -5.88
C TRP A 77 -6.71 -4.48 -4.72
N PRO A 78 -7.65 -5.45 -4.82
CA PRO A 78 -8.48 -5.85 -3.68
C PRO A 78 -7.65 -6.36 -2.52
N LEU A 79 -6.58 -7.12 -2.78
CA LEU A 79 -5.69 -7.64 -1.76
C LEU A 79 -4.94 -6.51 -1.03
N LEU A 80 -4.34 -5.58 -1.77
CA LEU A 80 -3.67 -4.41 -1.22
C LEU A 80 -4.63 -3.51 -0.43
N GLY A 81 -5.84 -3.30 -0.95
CA GLY A 81 -6.90 -2.56 -0.27
C GLY A 81 -7.32 -3.23 1.05
N ALA A 82 -7.51 -4.54 1.05
CA ALA A 82 -7.85 -5.30 2.25
C ALA A 82 -6.73 -5.25 3.30
N LEU A 83 -5.46 -5.37 2.89
CA LEU A 83 -4.29 -5.24 3.75
C LEU A 83 -4.21 -3.84 4.39
N THR A 84 -4.40 -2.79 3.58
CA THR A 84 -4.42 -1.41 4.07
C THR A 84 -5.56 -1.19 5.06
N LEU A 85 -6.77 -1.60 4.71
CA LEU A 85 -7.94 -1.43 5.58
C LEU A 85 -7.76 -2.17 6.90
N TYR A 86 -7.28 -3.41 6.85
CA TYR A 86 -6.96 -4.19 8.04
C TYR A 86 -5.90 -3.48 8.91
N GLY A 87 -4.84 -2.97 8.30
CA GLY A 87 -3.80 -2.21 9.00
C GLY A 87 -4.34 -0.98 9.71
N LEU A 88 -5.18 -0.20 9.02
CA LEU A 88 -5.81 0.99 9.57
C LEU A 88 -6.76 0.67 10.72
N ILE A 89 -7.62 -0.35 10.58
CA ILE A 89 -8.55 -0.78 11.65
C ILE A 89 -7.78 -1.21 12.89
N ARG A 90 -6.71 -2.01 12.72
CA ARG A 90 -5.89 -2.48 13.85
C ARG A 90 -5.19 -1.33 14.57
N CYS A 91 -4.67 -0.35 13.83
CA CYS A 91 -4.08 0.85 14.42
C CYS A 91 -5.15 1.72 15.11
N ALA A 92 -6.30 1.94 14.49
CA ALA A 92 -7.39 2.76 15.04
C ALA A 92 -7.94 2.18 16.35
N ILE A 93 -8.11 0.86 16.43
CA ILE A 93 -8.54 0.18 17.68
C ILE A 93 -7.46 0.31 18.75
N ALA A 94 -6.18 0.23 18.38
CA ALA A 94 -5.07 0.29 19.33
C ALA A 94 -4.84 1.68 19.91
N VAL A 95 -5.05 2.75 19.12
CA VAL A 95 -4.92 4.15 19.59
C VAL A 95 -6.03 4.51 20.59
N ARG A 96 -7.21 3.88 20.51
CA ARG A 96 -8.35 4.15 21.39
C ARG A 96 -8.29 3.45 22.76
N ARG A 97 -7.29 2.60 23.00
CA ARG A 97 -7.09 1.88 24.26
C ARG A 97 -5.98 2.53 25.07
#